data_AF-E9MW94-F1
#
_entry.id   AF-E9MW94-F1
#
_cell.length_a   1.000
_cell.length_b   1.000
_cell.length_c   1.000
_cell.angle_alpha   90.00
_cell.angle_beta   90.00
_cell.angle_gamma   90.00
#
_symmetry.space_group_name_H-M   'P 1'
#
loop_
_entity.id
_entity.type
_entity.pdbx_description
1 polymer ?
#
loop_
_entity_poly.entity_id
_entity_poly.type
_entity_poly.pdbx_seq_one_letter_code
_entity_poly.pdbx_strand_id
1 'polypeptide(L)'
;TTVHWHGLEVPIDQDGVPWLTQKPIAPGEKYTYEFTVHQEGTFFYHSHGAMQEMMGMIGFFVAHPERAYKPHADHDFGVILQEWAVLPNNTVPNTSAMEYNWLTFNGVSAPAITPMIARLGSRVRLRIINMGMDHHPIHLHGNQFVLTGTEGGRAPESTWYPMNTVLVGVAQARVVEFDAKYPGAWMVHCHLL
;
A
#
# COMPACT_ATOMS: atom_id res chain seq x y z
N THR A 1 8.67 15.82 12.31
CA THR A 1 7.77 14.94 11.53
C THR A 1 6.53 15.70 11.15
N THR A 2 5.84 15.28 10.11
CA THR A 2 4.44 15.63 9.80
C THR A 2 3.78 14.38 9.24
N VAL A 3 2.46 14.34 9.13
CA VAL A 3 1.74 13.24 8.47
C VAL A 3 1.03 13.80 7.25
N HIS A 4 1.32 13.23 6.08
CA HIS A 4 0.58 13.52 4.85
C HIS A 4 -0.40 12.40 4.55
N TRP A 5 -1.59 12.78 4.06
CA TRP A 5 -2.71 11.89 3.78
C TRP A 5 -2.80 11.60 2.29
N HIS A 6 -1.92 10.72 1.81
CA HIS A 6 -1.71 10.50 0.38
C HIS A 6 -2.99 10.05 -0.34
N GLY A 7 -3.44 10.88 -1.28
CA GLY A 7 -4.64 10.67 -2.11
C GLY A 7 -5.94 11.18 -1.48
N LEU A 8 -5.94 11.62 -0.22
CA LEU A 8 -7.11 12.25 0.39
C LEU A 8 -7.20 13.74 0.02
N GLU A 9 -8.40 14.17 -0.35
CA GLU A 9 -8.81 15.54 -0.58
C GLU A 9 -9.09 16.19 0.77
N VAL A 10 -8.05 16.73 1.40
CA VAL A 10 -8.14 17.42 2.70
C VAL A 10 -8.02 18.93 2.53
N PRO A 11 -8.54 19.74 3.48
CA PRO A 11 -8.22 21.17 3.53
C PRO A 11 -6.70 21.39 3.57
N ILE A 12 -6.23 22.45 2.92
CA ILE A 12 -4.80 22.66 2.69
C ILE A 12 -3.98 22.71 4.00
N ASP A 13 -4.55 23.24 5.09
CA ASP A 13 -3.93 23.32 6.41
C ASP A 13 -3.85 21.96 7.15
N GLN A 14 -4.46 20.92 6.58
CA GLN A 14 -4.45 19.54 7.08
C GLN A 14 -3.56 18.60 6.25
N ASP A 15 -2.94 19.11 5.19
CA ASP A 15 -2.20 18.32 4.20
C ASP A 15 -0.85 17.77 4.71
N GLY A 16 -0.24 18.42 5.70
CA GLY A 16 0.94 17.86 6.37
C GLY A 16 2.28 18.02 5.65
N VAL A 17 2.42 18.97 4.74
CA VAL A 17 3.68 19.27 4.05
C VAL A 17 4.49 20.30 4.87
N PRO A 18 5.67 19.92 5.39
CA PRO A 18 6.45 20.79 6.24
C PRO A 18 6.92 22.04 5.48
N TRP A 19 6.81 23.20 6.13
CA TRP A 19 7.17 24.53 5.61
C TRP A 19 6.30 25.05 4.46
N LEU A 20 5.35 24.27 3.98
CA LEU A 20 4.34 24.71 3.01
C LEU A 20 2.98 24.88 3.66
N THR A 21 2.43 23.80 4.23
CA THR A 21 1.08 23.81 4.82
C THR A 21 1.11 23.86 6.34
N GLN A 22 2.19 23.39 6.97
CA GLN A 22 2.41 23.53 8.41
C GLN A 22 3.89 23.53 8.80
N LYS A 23 4.19 23.89 10.05
CA LYS A 23 5.52 23.65 10.63
C LYS A 23 5.69 22.15 10.95
N PRO A 24 6.91 21.60 10.87
CA PRO A 24 7.18 20.26 11.38
C PRO A 24 6.82 20.15 12.87
N ILE A 25 6.22 19.02 13.24
CA ILE A 25 6.00 18.63 14.64
C ILE A 25 7.37 18.31 15.24
N ALA A 26 7.79 19.08 16.23
CA ALA A 26 9.08 18.92 16.89
C ALA A 26 9.07 17.72 17.87
N PRO A 27 10.24 17.20 18.27
CA PRO A 27 10.31 16.14 19.28
C PRO A 27 9.59 16.53 20.57
N GLY A 28 8.68 15.67 21.03
CA GLY A 28 7.86 15.91 22.23
C GLY A 28 6.62 16.77 22.02
N GLU A 29 6.45 17.36 20.85
CA GLU A 29 5.26 18.16 20.52
C GLU A 29 4.11 17.30 19.99
N LYS A 30 2.92 17.93 19.91
CA LYS A 30 1.69 17.34 19.39
C LYS A 30 1.08 18.25 18.34
N TYR A 31 0.40 17.65 17.39
CA TYR A 31 -0.41 18.34 16.39
C TYR A 31 -1.67 17.52 16.14
N THR A 32 -2.77 18.20 15.86
CA THR A 32 -4.06 17.55 15.58
C THR A 32 -4.44 17.85 14.14
N TYR A 33 -4.68 16.80 13.37
CA TYR A 33 -5.31 16.88 12.05
C TYR A 33 -6.81 16.67 12.21
N GLU A 34 -7.62 17.53 11.59
CA GLU A 34 -9.08 17.43 11.61
C GLU A 34 -9.64 17.73 10.22
N PHE A 35 -10.26 16.73 9.60
CA PHE A 35 -10.90 16.85 8.28
C PHE A 35 -12.01 15.81 8.13
N THR A 36 -12.93 16.08 7.21
CA THR A 36 -14.00 15.14 6.84
C THR A 36 -13.57 14.33 5.64
N VAL A 37 -13.76 13.01 5.69
CA VAL A 37 -13.50 12.13 4.54
C VAL A 37 -14.78 11.99 3.73
N HIS A 38 -14.75 12.44 2.47
CA HIS A 38 -15.84 12.24 1.49
C HIS A 38 -15.51 11.23 0.39
N GLN A 39 -14.24 10.82 0.27
CA GLN A 39 -13.81 9.80 -0.68
C GLN A 39 -13.95 8.39 -0.10
N GLU A 40 -13.96 7.40 -1.00
CA GLU A 40 -13.94 5.97 -0.69
C GLU A 40 -12.83 5.29 -1.49
N GLY A 41 -12.15 4.30 -0.90
CA GLY A 41 -11.05 3.61 -1.59
C GLY A 41 -9.91 3.13 -0.70
N THR A 42 -8.76 2.92 -1.34
CA THR A 42 -7.49 2.59 -0.71
C THR A 42 -6.57 3.79 -0.81
N PHE A 43 -6.30 4.41 0.33
CA PHE A 43 -5.33 5.48 0.50
C PHE A 43 -4.26 5.01 1.47
N PHE A 44 -3.32 5.90 1.77
CA PHE A 44 -2.31 5.66 2.78
C PHE A 44 -1.87 6.99 3.36
N TYR A 45 -1.24 6.92 4.53
CA TYR A 45 -0.58 8.07 5.13
C TYR A 45 0.89 7.74 5.31
N HIS A 46 1.72 8.77 5.29
CA HIS A 46 3.14 8.61 5.56
C HIS A 46 3.71 9.87 6.19
N SER A 47 4.89 9.73 6.81
CA SER A 47 5.63 10.92 7.21
C SER A 47 6.00 11.73 5.97
N HIS A 48 5.84 13.05 6.03
CA HIS A 48 6.33 13.95 5.00
C HIS A 48 7.64 14.66 5.43
N GLY A 49 8.32 14.12 6.44
CA GLY A 49 9.71 14.46 6.77
C GLY A 49 10.68 13.66 5.90
N ALA A 50 11.80 14.27 5.52
CA ALA A 50 12.75 13.71 4.55
C ALA A 50 13.10 12.24 4.82
N MET A 51 12.66 11.35 3.92
CA MET A 51 12.94 9.92 3.89
C MET A 51 12.52 9.15 5.16
N GLN A 52 11.57 9.68 5.94
CA GLN A 52 11.09 9.02 7.15
C GLN A 52 10.12 7.86 6.82
N GLU A 53 9.40 7.95 5.72
CA GLU A 53 8.57 6.90 5.14
C GLU A 53 9.38 5.61 4.89
N MET A 54 10.64 5.74 4.47
CA MET A 54 11.58 4.63 4.27
C MET A 54 12.07 4.01 5.60
N MET A 55 11.76 4.61 6.75
CA MET A 55 11.93 3.96 8.07
C MET A 55 10.68 3.17 8.51
N GLY A 56 9.68 3.07 7.63
CA GLY A 56 8.40 2.44 7.96
C GLY A 56 7.38 3.39 8.59
N MET A 57 7.58 4.71 8.52
CA MET A 57 6.57 5.69 8.96
C MET A 57 5.45 5.83 7.91
N ILE A 58 4.70 4.76 7.71
CA ILE A 58 3.67 4.59 6.69
C ILE A 58 2.51 3.76 7.25
N GLY A 59 1.31 3.91 6.68
CA GLY A 59 0.18 3.06 7.00
C GLY A 59 -0.94 3.18 5.99
N PHE A 60 -1.77 2.13 5.92
CA PHE A 60 -2.98 2.17 5.11
C PHE A 60 -4.02 3.14 5.69
N PHE A 61 -4.75 3.80 4.80
CA PHE A 61 -5.98 4.51 5.11
C PHE A 61 -7.07 3.98 4.18
N VAL A 62 -7.95 3.13 4.69
CA VAL A 62 -9.05 2.55 3.89
C VAL A 62 -10.35 3.27 4.24
N ALA A 63 -10.88 4.04 3.30
CA ALA A 63 -12.19 4.65 3.42
C ALA A 63 -13.23 3.71 2.82
N HIS A 64 -14.08 3.13 3.66
CA HIS A 64 -15.13 2.23 3.20
C HIS A 64 -16.26 3.02 2.52
N PRO A 65 -16.83 2.49 1.42
CA PRO A 65 -17.94 3.14 0.75
C PRO A 65 -19.20 3.10 1.63
N GLU A 66 -20.04 4.13 1.55
CA GLU A 66 -21.34 4.14 2.24
C GLU A 66 -22.21 2.95 1.79
N ARG A 67 -22.11 2.62 0.49
CA ARG A 67 -22.73 1.43 -0.09
C ARG A 67 -21.66 0.40 -0.43
N ALA A 68 -21.73 -0.76 0.21
CA ALA A 68 -20.80 -1.84 -0.01
C ALA A 68 -20.66 -2.17 -1.51
N TYR A 69 -19.40 -2.23 -1.97
CA TYR A 69 -19.10 -2.61 -3.33
C TYR A 69 -19.63 -4.00 -3.68
N LYS A 70 -20.08 -4.13 -4.93
CA LYS A 70 -20.44 -5.42 -5.52
C LYS A 70 -19.47 -5.77 -6.66
N PRO A 71 -19.10 -7.04 -6.80
CA PRO A 71 -19.31 -8.13 -5.84
C PRO A 71 -18.55 -7.90 -4.51
N HIS A 72 -19.07 -8.47 -3.42
CA HIS A 72 -18.44 -8.38 -2.10
C HIS A 72 -17.16 -9.23 -2.04
N ALA A 73 -16.12 -8.74 -1.36
CA ALA A 73 -14.91 -9.51 -1.09
C ALA A 73 -15.00 -10.13 0.30
N ASP A 74 -14.91 -11.45 0.39
CA ASP A 74 -14.94 -12.19 1.65
C ASP A 74 -13.66 -12.03 2.47
N HIS A 75 -12.54 -11.78 1.79
CA HIS A 75 -11.24 -11.49 2.40
C HIS A 75 -10.67 -10.20 1.81
N ASP A 76 -10.13 -9.33 2.65
CA ASP A 76 -9.52 -8.05 2.26
C ASP A 76 -8.13 -7.94 2.92
N PHE A 77 -7.08 -8.06 2.12
CA PHE A 77 -5.69 -8.05 2.57
C PHE A 77 -4.98 -6.76 2.14
N GLY A 78 -4.19 -6.18 3.06
CA GLY A 78 -3.30 -5.06 2.78
C GLY A 78 -1.85 -5.51 2.68
N VAL A 79 -1.17 -5.09 1.62
CA VAL A 79 0.26 -5.29 1.39
C VAL A 79 0.92 -3.96 1.10
N ILE A 80 1.88 -3.60 1.92
CA ILE A 80 2.78 -2.48 1.70
C ILE A 80 4.10 -3.05 1.17
N LEU A 81 4.47 -2.65 -0.03
CA LEU A 81 5.77 -2.92 -0.61
C LEU A 81 6.75 -1.89 -0.06
N GLN A 82 7.85 -2.38 0.51
CA GLN A 82 8.89 -1.53 1.08
C GLN A 82 10.26 -2.08 0.74
N GLU A 83 11.19 -1.15 0.61
CA GLU A 83 12.58 -1.39 0.30
C GLU A 83 13.46 -0.84 1.41
N TRP A 84 14.55 -1.53 1.69
CA TRP A 84 15.47 -1.16 2.74
C TRP A 84 16.91 -1.31 2.27
N ALA A 85 17.74 -0.34 2.66
CA ALA A 85 19.18 -0.43 2.52
C ALA A 85 19.79 -0.74 3.89
N VAL A 86 20.06 -2.03 4.13
CA VAL A 86 20.63 -2.52 5.39
C VAL A 86 22.02 -3.07 5.10
N LEU A 87 23.04 -2.31 5.49
CA LEU A 87 24.45 -2.68 5.33
C LEU A 87 24.96 -3.49 6.55
N PRO A 88 26.03 -4.31 6.41
CA PRO A 88 26.51 -5.23 7.45
C PRO A 88 26.84 -4.69 8.85
N ASN A 89 26.73 -3.40 9.13
CA ASN A 89 26.95 -2.82 10.47
C ASN A 89 25.89 -1.77 10.86
N ASN A 90 24.80 -1.68 10.10
CA ASN A 90 23.75 -0.71 10.36
C ASN A 90 22.67 -1.30 11.28
N THR A 91 22.34 -0.59 12.35
CA THR A 91 21.19 -0.90 13.21
C THR A 91 19.90 -0.24 12.73
N VAL A 92 20.01 0.70 11.78
CA VAL A 92 18.89 1.42 11.14
C VAL A 92 19.08 1.42 9.62
N PRO A 93 18.01 1.33 8.82
CA PRO A 93 18.11 1.38 7.37
C PRO A 93 18.69 2.73 6.90
N ASN A 94 19.53 2.70 5.87
CA ASN A 94 19.97 3.91 5.20
C ASN A 94 18.87 4.40 4.25
N THR A 95 18.03 5.29 4.73
CA THR A 95 16.87 5.80 3.96
C THR A 95 17.23 6.76 2.85
N SER A 96 18.47 7.25 2.83
CA SER A 96 19.00 8.09 1.75
C SER A 96 19.77 7.27 0.72
N ALA A 97 19.83 5.95 0.88
CA ALA A 97 20.36 5.07 -0.16
C ALA A 97 19.42 5.12 -1.36
N MET A 98 19.99 5.29 -2.55
CA MET A 98 19.24 5.19 -3.81
C MET A 98 19.41 3.79 -4.45
N GLU A 99 19.96 2.85 -3.69
CA GLU A 99 20.07 1.43 -4.00
C GLU A 99 19.67 0.63 -2.76
N TYR A 100 18.68 -0.24 -2.91
CA TYR A 100 18.09 -1.01 -1.82
C TYR A 100 18.44 -2.49 -1.96
N ASN A 101 18.69 -3.17 -0.83
CA ASN A 101 19.15 -4.56 -0.81
C ASN A 101 18.20 -5.52 -0.08
N TRP A 102 17.11 -5.02 0.49
CA TRP A 102 16.05 -5.83 1.10
C TRP A 102 14.69 -5.36 0.63
N LEU A 103 13.87 -6.30 0.17
CA LEU A 103 12.49 -6.07 -0.23
C LEU A 103 11.57 -6.81 0.73
N THR A 104 10.47 -6.16 1.09
CA THR A 104 9.55 -6.68 2.10
C THR A 104 8.09 -6.44 1.75
N PHE A 105 7.23 -7.33 2.24
CA PHE A 105 5.81 -7.08 2.36
C PHE A 105 5.52 -6.78 3.83
N ASN A 106 4.92 -5.62 4.11
CA ASN A 106 4.57 -5.20 5.47
C ASN A 106 5.76 -5.27 6.45
N GLY A 107 6.95 -4.85 5.99
CA GLY A 107 8.18 -4.84 6.79
C GLY A 107 8.85 -6.20 7.00
N VAL A 108 8.35 -7.29 6.41
CA VAL A 108 8.94 -8.63 6.54
C VAL A 108 9.33 -9.18 5.16
N SER A 109 10.51 -9.81 5.07
CA SER A 109 10.97 -10.48 3.85
C SER A 109 10.70 -11.98 3.90
N ALA A 110 10.61 -12.62 2.74
CA ALA A 110 10.50 -14.07 2.65
C ALA A 110 11.75 -14.76 3.25
N PRO A 111 11.61 -15.96 3.86
CA PRO A 111 10.40 -16.77 4.00
C PRO A 111 9.56 -16.45 5.26
N ALA A 112 9.85 -15.36 5.97
CA ALA A 112 9.21 -15.06 7.27
C ALA A 112 7.84 -14.37 7.17
N ILE A 113 7.35 -14.09 5.96
CA ILE A 113 6.07 -13.42 5.72
C ILE A 113 4.91 -14.30 6.20
N THR A 114 3.89 -13.68 6.81
CA THR A 114 2.65 -14.36 7.17
C THR A 114 1.83 -14.67 5.91
N PRO A 115 1.42 -15.93 5.68
CA PRO A 115 0.63 -16.29 4.50
C PRO A 115 -0.77 -15.67 4.55
N MET A 116 -1.29 -15.26 3.39
CA MET A 116 -2.68 -14.81 3.23
C MET A 116 -3.59 -16.02 3.04
N ILE A 117 -4.40 -16.34 4.05
CA ILE A 117 -5.27 -17.53 4.06
C ILE A 117 -6.67 -17.15 3.57
N ALA A 118 -7.09 -17.74 2.45
CA ALA A 118 -8.43 -17.55 1.88
C ALA A 118 -9.16 -18.89 1.77
N ARG A 119 -10.48 -18.89 1.99
CA ARG A 119 -11.32 -20.08 1.82
C ARG A 119 -11.52 -20.37 0.33
N LEU A 120 -11.52 -21.64 -0.07
CA LEU A 120 -11.92 -22.04 -1.42
C LEU A 120 -13.33 -21.51 -1.76
N GLY A 121 -13.50 -20.95 -2.95
CA GLY A 121 -14.75 -20.35 -3.43
C GLY A 121 -15.02 -18.93 -2.93
N SER A 122 -14.14 -18.36 -2.10
CA SER A 122 -14.27 -16.98 -1.62
C SER A 122 -13.75 -15.97 -2.65
N ARG A 123 -14.26 -14.73 -2.60
CA ARG A 123 -13.68 -13.59 -3.32
C ARG A 123 -12.67 -12.88 -2.43
N VAL A 124 -11.47 -12.67 -2.95
CA VAL A 124 -10.34 -12.06 -2.26
C VAL A 124 -10.05 -10.71 -2.88
N ARG A 125 -9.89 -9.69 -2.04
CA ARG A 125 -9.34 -8.38 -2.40
C ARG A 125 -7.93 -8.27 -1.83
N LEU A 126 -7.00 -7.82 -2.66
CA LEU A 126 -5.64 -7.49 -2.29
C LEU A 126 -5.37 -6.02 -2.61
N ARG A 127 -5.11 -5.23 -1.57
CA ARG A 127 -4.74 -3.82 -1.64
C ARG A 127 -3.24 -3.72 -1.54
N ILE A 128 -2.60 -3.21 -2.58
CA ILE A 128 -1.15 -3.12 -2.66
C ILE A 128 -0.78 -1.65 -2.75
N ILE A 129 0.05 -1.16 -1.82
CA ILE A 129 0.67 0.16 -1.92
C ILE A 129 2.17 -0.02 -2.06
N ASN A 130 2.79 0.81 -2.89
CA ASN A 130 4.23 0.81 -3.05
C ASN A 130 4.86 2.04 -2.41
N MET A 131 5.59 1.82 -1.33
CA MET A 131 6.38 2.82 -0.63
C MET A 131 7.89 2.57 -0.76
N GLY A 132 8.31 1.76 -1.73
CA GLY A 132 9.69 1.68 -2.21
C GLY A 132 10.01 2.77 -3.23
N MET A 133 11.24 2.78 -3.72
CA MET A 133 11.73 3.66 -4.78
C MET A 133 11.77 3.00 -6.15
N ASP A 134 11.62 1.67 -6.23
CA ASP A 134 11.45 0.96 -7.50
C ASP A 134 9.99 0.60 -7.78
N HIS A 135 9.68 0.37 -9.06
CA HIS A 135 8.39 -0.17 -9.48
C HIS A 135 8.36 -1.67 -9.26
N HIS A 136 7.27 -2.21 -8.71
CA HIS A 136 7.16 -3.64 -8.43
C HIS A 136 6.05 -4.31 -9.26
N PRO A 137 6.39 -5.25 -10.16
CA PRO A 137 5.41 -6.12 -10.80
C PRO A 137 5.01 -7.23 -9.82
N ILE A 138 3.81 -7.15 -9.22
CA ILE A 138 3.33 -8.17 -8.29
C ILE A 138 2.57 -9.25 -9.05
N HIS A 139 3.06 -10.48 -8.96
CA HIS A 139 2.52 -11.66 -9.64
C HIS A 139 1.85 -12.63 -8.67
N LEU A 140 0.70 -13.18 -9.06
CA LEU A 140 -0.03 -14.22 -8.33
C LEU A 140 -0.07 -15.51 -9.14
N HIS A 141 0.37 -16.60 -8.52
CA HIS A 141 0.30 -17.94 -9.10
C HIS A 141 -1.11 -18.52 -9.01
N GLY A 142 -1.42 -19.47 -9.90
CA GLY A 142 -2.62 -20.31 -9.85
C GLY A 142 -3.96 -19.60 -10.08
N ASN A 143 -4.00 -18.27 -10.09
CA ASN A 143 -5.22 -17.48 -10.22
C ASN A 143 -5.00 -16.30 -11.18
N GLN A 144 -6.06 -15.91 -11.86
CA GLN A 144 -6.15 -14.60 -12.52
C GLN A 144 -6.95 -13.66 -11.62
N PHE A 145 -6.58 -12.39 -11.63
CA PHE A 145 -7.27 -11.33 -10.92
C PHE A 145 -7.69 -10.22 -11.89
N VAL A 146 -8.54 -9.32 -11.42
CA VAL A 146 -8.88 -8.08 -12.12
C VAL A 146 -8.38 -6.88 -11.34
N LEU A 147 -7.90 -5.85 -12.03
CA LEU A 147 -7.63 -4.55 -11.42
C LEU A 147 -8.96 -3.81 -11.20
N THR A 148 -9.29 -3.54 -9.93
CA THR A 148 -10.58 -2.96 -9.53
C THR A 148 -10.49 -1.53 -9.03
N GLY A 149 -9.30 -1.03 -8.72
CA GLY A 149 -9.13 0.34 -8.22
C GLY A 149 -7.68 0.75 -8.09
N THR A 150 -7.50 2.05 -7.90
CA THR A 150 -6.21 2.73 -7.70
C THR A 150 -6.30 3.65 -6.47
N GLU A 151 -5.29 4.49 -6.26
CA GLU A 151 -5.31 5.62 -5.33
C GLU A 151 -6.46 6.63 -5.59
N GLY A 152 -7.14 6.54 -6.74
CA GLY A 152 -8.35 7.31 -7.06
C GLY A 152 -9.66 6.64 -6.65
N GLY A 153 -9.62 5.50 -5.93
CA GLY A 153 -10.80 4.73 -5.53
C GLY A 153 -11.13 3.56 -6.47
N ARG A 154 -12.34 3.02 -6.35
CA ARG A 154 -12.79 1.86 -7.14
C ARG A 154 -13.20 2.29 -8.55
N ALA A 155 -12.66 1.61 -9.55
CA ALA A 155 -13.00 1.82 -10.95
C ALA A 155 -14.35 1.16 -11.30
N PRO A 156 -15.11 1.69 -12.28
CA PRO A 156 -16.31 1.04 -12.79
C PRO A 156 -16.04 -0.39 -13.26
N GLU A 157 -16.96 -1.32 -13.02
CA GLU A 157 -16.79 -2.74 -13.37
C GLU A 157 -16.53 -2.95 -14.87
N SER A 158 -17.07 -2.08 -15.73
CA SER A 158 -16.83 -2.10 -17.17
C SER A 158 -15.38 -1.84 -17.58
N THR A 159 -14.54 -1.32 -16.68
CA THR A 159 -13.12 -1.05 -16.95
C THR A 159 -12.20 -2.09 -16.32
N TRP A 160 -12.74 -3.09 -15.64
CA TRP A 160 -11.94 -4.16 -15.05
C TRP A 160 -11.43 -5.07 -16.16
N TYR A 161 -10.13 -5.37 -16.13
CA TYR A 161 -9.51 -6.25 -17.12
C TYR A 161 -8.69 -7.33 -16.42
N PRO A 162 -8.69 -8.56 -16.96
CA PRO A 162 -8.01 -9.69 -16.33
C PRO A 162 -6.49 -9.58 -16.47
N MET A 163 -5.79 -9.95 -15.41
CA MET A 163 -4.33 -9.97 -15.29
C MET A 163 -3.88 -11.12 -14.36
N ASN A 164 -2.58 -11.39 -14.36
CA ASN A 164 -1.91 -12.23 -13.34
C ASN A 164 -0.68 -11.53 -12.73
N THR A 165 -0.27 -10.39 -13.29
CA THR A 165 0.79 -9.52 -12.78
C THR A 165 0.34 -8.08 -12.89
N VAL A 166 0.48 -7.29 -11.83
CA VAL A 166 0.16 -5.86 -11.82
C VAL A 166 1.41 -5.05 -11.47
N LEU A 167 1.73 -4.07 -12.30
CA LEU A 167 2.78 -3.11 -11.97
C LEU A 167 2.25 -2.10 -10.94
N VAL A 168 2.94 -2.02 -9.80
CA VAL A 168 2.67 -1.03 -8.75
C VAL A 168 3.82 -0.04 -8.77
N GLY A 169 3.57 1.16 -9.30
CA GLY A 169 4.60 2.20 -9.37
C GLY A 169 4.85 2.84 -8.01
N VAL A 170 5.99 3.55 -7.90
CA VAL A 170 6.36 4.32 -6.70
C VAL A 170 5.22 5.22 -6.27
N ALA A 171 4.87 5.19 -4.98
CA ALA A 171 3.78 5.96 -4.38
C ALA A 171 2.40 5.73 -5.02
N GLN A 172 2.15 4.54 -5.58
CA GLN A 172 0.83 4.16 -6.11
C GLN A 172 0.14 3.10 -5.27
N ALA A 173 -1.19 3.09 -5.38
CA ALA A 173 -2.02 2.00 -4.87
C ALA A 173 -2.64 1.21 -6.03
N ARG A 174 -2.71 -0.12 -5.88
CA ARG A 174 -3.43 -1.00 -6.80
C ARG A 174 -4.30 -1.94 -5.98
N VAL A 175 -5.56 -2.09 -6.39
CA VAL A 175 -6.51 -3.00 -5.75
C VAL A 175 -6.90 -4.07 -6.75
N VAL A 176 -6.51 -5.31 -6.47
CA VAL A 176 -6.86 -6.45 -7.32
C VAL A 176 -7.85 -7.37 -6.61
N GLU A 177 -8.78 -7.94 -7.37
CA GLU A 177 -9.75 -8.91 -6.84
C GLU A 177 -9.74 -10.19 -7.68
N PHE A 178 -9.88 -11.35 -7.01
CA PHE A 178 -10.02 -12.65 -7.65
C PHE A 178 -10.91 -13.58 -6.83
N ASP A 179 -11.46 -14.61 -7.46
CA ASP A 179 -12.13 -15.67 -6.73
C ASP A 179 -11.15 -16.85 -6.53
N ALA A 180 -11.02 -17.33 -5.30
CA ALA A 180 -10.15 -18.45 -4.95
C ALA A 180 -10.73 -19.78 -5.46
N LYS A 181 -10.53 -20.07 -6.75
CA LYS A 181 -11.15 -21.22 -7.45
C LYS A 181 -10.39 -22.52 -7.30
N TYR A 182 -9.08 -22.45 -7.04
CA TYR A 182 -8.20 -23.62 -7.04
C TYR A 182 -7.55 -23.83 -5.67
N PRO A 183 -7.69 -25.03 -5.06
CA PRO A 183 -7.05 -25.32 -3.79
C PRO A 183 -5.53 -25.44 -3.97
N GLY A 184 -4.76 -24.91 -3.01
CA GLY A 184 -3.30 -25.00 -3.04
C GLY A 184 -2.63 -23.86 -2.28
N ALA A 185 -1.31 -23.94 -2.14
CA ALA A 185 -0.47 -22.83 -1.71
C ALA A 185 0.09 -22.15 -2.95
N TRP A 186 -0.35 -20.92 -3.20
CA TRP A 186 0.02 -20.13 -4.38
C TRP A 186 0.92 -18.98 -3.96
N MET A 187 2.04 -18.79 -4.67
CA MET A 187 2.93 -17.67 -4.38
C MET A 187 2.35 -16.35 -4.87
N VAL A 188 2.53 -15.31 -4.05
CA VAL A 188 2.42 -13.91 -4.44
C VAL A 188 3.80 -13.29 -4.25
N HIS A 189 4.39 -12.73 -5.30
CA HIS A 189 5.73 -12.18 -5.22
C HIS A 189 5.95 -11.01 -6.18
N CYS A 190 6.96 -10.20 -5.89
CA CYS A 190 7.53 -9.27 -6.87
C CYS A 190 8.21 -10.09 -7.97
N HIS A 191 8.03 -9.68 -9.22
CA HIS A 191 8.52 -10.35 -10.42
C HIS A 191 9.71 -9.61 -11.07
N LEU A 192 10.36 -8.71 -10.32
CA LEU A 192 11.74 -8.32 -10.60
C LEU A 192 12.63 -9.50 -10.21
N LEU A 193 13.44 -9.97 -11.17
CA LEU A 193 14.35 -11.11 -11.03
C LEU A 193 15.77 -10.66 -10.71
#